data_AF-A0A1T4U301-F1
#
_entry.id   AF-A0A1T4U301-F1
#
_cell.length_a   1.000
_cell.length_b   1.000
_cell.length_c   1.000
_cell.angle_alpha   90.00
_cell.angle_beta   90.00
_cell.angle_gamma   90.00
#
_symmetry.space_group_name_H-M   'P 1'
#
loop_
_entity.id
_entity.type
_entity.pdbx_description
1 polymer ?
#
loop_
_entity_poly.entity_id
_entity_poly.type
_entity_poly.pdbx_seq_one_letter_code
_entity_poly.pdbx_strand_id
1 'polypeptide(L)'
;MLYLLLILPGLMSCSLIFNTINVSVPKGKQGWYYVIPVKDTVGFTFEISSKNVYKINKDGVAYVPANLMDKREDLQVKIYEEGVDVTADARYLGRVETSNTINAKRYYYIHFLIPTDREKGIAADEAYWRESNYREQGDLKFDSLLKTGKIIFK
;
A
#
# COMPACT_ATOMS: atom_id res chain seq x y z
N MET A 1 -41.33 -43.02 -1.82
CA MET A 1 -40.15 -42.43 -2.49
C MET A 1 -39.91 -41.09 -1.86
N LEU A 2 -38.87 -41.03 -1.02
CA LEU A 2 -38.45 -39.89 -0.22
C LEU A 2 -37.19 -39.32 -0.88
N TYR A 3 -37.04 -38.00 -0.87
CA TYR A 3 -35.88 -37.19 -1.28
C TYR A 3 -35.66 -36.96 -2.79
N LEU A 4 -36.19 -35.83 -3.28
CA LEU A 4 -35.48 -35.00 -4.25
C LEU A 4 -35.78 -33.52 -4.00
N LEU A 5 -35.44 -33.06 -2.81
CA LEU A 5 -35.46 -31.65 -2.44
C LEU A 5 -34.18 -31.39 -1.65
N LEU A 6 -33.07 -31.25 -2.36
CA LEU A 6 -31.83 -30.78 -1.76
C LEU A 6 -31.02 -29.94 -2.75
N ILE A 7 -31.07 -28.62 -2.51
CA ILE A 7 -29.93 -27.72 -2.48
C ILE A 7 -29.25 -27.44 -3.84
N LEU A 8 -29.84 -26.50 -4.60
CA LEU A 8 -29.06 -25.55 -5.40
C LEU A 8 -29.19 -24.14 -4.80
N PRO A 9 -28.30 -23.76 -3.87
CA PRO A 9 -27.77 -22.42 -3.81
C PRO A 9 -26.24 -22.56 -3.91
N GLY A 10 -25.78 -23.16 -5.01
CA GLY A 10 -24.38 -23.13 -5.38
C GLY A 10 -24.14 -21.93 -6.28
N LEU A 11 -23.20 -21.07 -5.87
CA LEU A 11 -22.47 -20.13 -6.73
C LEU A 11 -23.20 -18.81 -7.08
N MET A 12 -23.61 -18.07 -6.05
CA MET A 12 -23.42 -16.62 -6.08
C MET A 12 -22.43 -16.21 -4.99
N SER A 13 -21.20 -16.70 -5.10
CA SER A 13 -20.06 -16.06 -4.47
C SER A 13 -19.78 -14.77 -5.26
N CYS A 14 -20.45 -13.68 -4.87
CA CYS A 14 -20.03 -12.33 -5.21
C CYS A 14 -18.59 -12.17 -4.70
N SER A 15 -17.60 -12.38 -5.57
CA SER A 15 -16.22 -12.05 -5.26
C SER A 15 -16.15 -10.53 -5.28
N LEU A 16 -15.96 -9.90 -4.13
CA LEU A 16 -15.61 -8.48 -4.08
C LEU A 16 -14.31 -8.30 -4.86
N ILE A 17 -14.38 -7.64 -6.01
CA ILE A 17 -13.21 -7.35 -6.85
C ILE A 17 -12.51 -6.15 -6.22
N PHE A 18 -11.54 -6.42 -5.34
CA PHE A 18 -10.67 -5.38 -4.80
C PHE A 18 -9.61 -4.99 -5.84
N ASN A 19 -9.40 -3.69 -6.02
CA ASN A 19 -8.25 -3.18 -6.76
C ASN A 19 -6.99 -3.47 -5.94
N THR A 20 -6.15 -4.39 -6.40
CA THR A 20 -4.93 -4.77 -5.68
C THR A 20 -3.69 -4.22 -6.38
N ILE A 21 -2.85 -3.49 -5.63
CA ILE A 21 -1.52 -3.08 -6.07
C ILE A 21 -0.49 -3.99 -5.40
N ASN A 22 0.29 -4.69 -6.20
CA ASN A 22 1.38 -5.52 -5.70
C ASN A 22 2.67 -4.69 -5.65
N VAL A 23 3.30 -4.60 -4.48
CA VAL A 23 4.58 -3.92 -4.29
C VAL A 23 5.64 -4.88 -3.76
N SER A 24 6.89 -4.70 -4.18
CA SER A 24 8.02 -5.48 -3.69
C SER A 24 8.95 -4.60 -2.86
N VAL A 25 9.25 -5.08 -1.66
CA VAL A 25 10.16 -4.45 -0.72
C VAL A 25 11.50 -5.20 -0.71
N PRO A 26 12.63 -4.52 -0.48
CA PRO A 26 13.92 -5.19 -0.34
C PRO A 26 13.98 -6.04 0.93
N LYS A 27 14.65 -7.19 0.85
CA LYS A 27 14.78 -8.13 1.97
C LYS A 27 15.38 -7.50 3.22
N GLY A 28 14.79 -7.79 4.38
CA GLY A 28 15.26 -7.38 5.70
C GLY A 28 15.15 -5.89 5.98
N LYS A 29 14.57 -5.09 5.07
CA LYS A 29 14.45 -3.65 5.26
C LYS A 29 13.17 -3.30 6.01
N GLN A 30 13.36 -2.58 7.10
CA GLN A 30 12.29 -2.11 7.98
C GLN A 30 12.04 -0.61 7.78
N GLY A 31 10.88 -0.13 8.25
CA GLY A 31 10.50 1.27 8.22
C GLY A 31 9.38 1.60 7.24
N TRP A 32 9.17 2.89 7.04
CA TRP A 32 8.08 3.44 6.23
C TRP A 32 8.37 3.39 4.73
N TYR A 33 7.35 2.99 3.99
CA TYR A 33 7.30 2.89 2.53
C TYR A 33 6.09 3.62 1.98
N TYR A 34 6.18 4.06 0.72
CA TYR A 34 5.19 4.92 0.08
C TYR A 34 4.87 4.41 -1.33
N VAL A 35 3.59 4.40 -1.68
CA VAL A 35 3.07 4.13 -3.02
C VAL A 35 2.49 5.42 -3.57
N ILE A 36 3.12 5.94 -4.62
CA ILE A 36 2.84 7.25 -5.19
C ILE A 36 2.18 7.09 -6.56
N PRO A 37 0.93 7.56 -6.73
CA PRO A 37 0.28 7.58 -8.03
C PRO A 37 0.89 8.64 -8.94
N VAL A 38 1.11 8.26 -10.20
CA VAL A 38 1.61 9.11 -11.28
C VAL A 38 0.49 9.28 -12.31
N LYS A 39 0.02 10.52 -12.50
CA LYS A 39 -1.02 10.89 -13.47
C LYS A 39 -0.42 11.08 -14.87
N ASP A 40 0.63 11.87 -14.97
CA ASP A 40 1.38 12.03 -16.23
C ASP A 40 2.43 10.92 -16.36
N THR A 41 2.05 9.86 -17.08
CA THR A 41 2.90 8.70 -17.33
C THR A 41 3.81 8.87 -18.55
N VAL A 42 3.71 9.97 -19.29
CA VAL A 42 4.49 10.19 -20.52
C VAL A 42 5.97 10.34 -20.14
N GLY A 43 6.80 9.42 -20.65
CA GLY A 43 8.23 9.38 -20.34
C GLY A 43 8.55 9.02 -18.88
N PHE A 44 7.58 8.51 -18.11
CA PHE A 44 7.81 7.99 -16.77
C PHE A 44 8.11 6.49 -16.80
N THR A 45 9.25 6.09 -16.25
CA THR A 45 9.61 4.67 -16.14
C THR A 45 9.14 4.11 -14.81
N PHE A 46 8.22 3.16 -14.85
CA PHE A 46 7.83 2.38 -13.68
C PHE A 46 8.78 1.20 -13.49
N GLU A 47 9.33 1.06 -12.29
CA GLU A 47 10.12 -0.13 -11.94
C GLU A 47 9.17 -1.29 -11.58
N ILE A 48 8.96 -2.20 -12.51
CA ILE A 48 8.02 -3.33 -12.36
C ILE A 48 8.77 -4.65 -12.57
N SER A 49 8.47 -5.67 -11.77
CA SER A 49 8.92 -7.05 -12.02
C SER A 49 8.06 -7.75 -13.07
N SER A 50 8.46 -8.95 -13.51
CA SER A 50 7.72 -9.77 -14.49
C SER A 50 6.31 -10.18 -14.08
N LYS A 51 5.89 -9.92 -12.83
CA LYS A 51 4.58 -10.29 -12.27
C LYS A 51 3.70 -9.07 -11.94
N ASN A 52 3.89 -7.93 -12.61
CA ASN A 52 3.20 -6.67 -12.29
C ASN A 52 3.37 -6.23 -10.82
N VAL A 53 4.55 -6.49 -10.25
CA VAL A 53 4.90 -6.06 -8.89
C VAL A 53 5.78 -4.83 -8.98
N TYR A 54 5.27 -3.70 -8.48
CA TYR A 54 5.98 -2.43 -8.46
C TYR A 54 7.08 -2.46 -7.42
N LYS A 55 8.30 -2.07 -7.79
CA LYS A 55 9.46 -2.13 -6.91
C LYS A 55 9.57 -0.85 -6.10
N ILE A 56 9.79 -1.03 -4.81
CA ILE A 56 10.18 0.04 -3.90
C ILE A 56 11.64 0.40 -4.19
N ASN A 57 11.89 1.68 -4.47
CA ASN A 57 13.24 2.19 -4.71
C ASN A 57 14.04 2.34 -3.40
N LYS A 58 15.28 2.82 -3.51
CA LYS A 58 16.19 3.02 -2.37
C LYS A 58 15.67 3.99 -1.30
N ASP A 59 14.77 4.91 -1.66
CA ASP A 59 14.19 5.92 -0.78
C ASP A 59 12.89 5.42 -0.11
N GLY A 60 12.47 4.18 -0.39
CA GLY A 60 11.25 3.60 0.16
C GLY A 60 10.00 3.93 -0.64
N VAL A 61 10.13 4.28 -1.91
CA VAL A 61 9.02 4.77 -2.75
C VAL A 61 8.79 3.83 -3.94
N ALA A 62 7.54 3.44 -4.16
CA ALA A 62 7.07 2.77 -5.37
C ALA A 62 6.16 3.73 -6.13
N TYR A 63 6.38 3.85 -7.42
CA TYR A 63 5.53 4.65 -8.30
C TYR A 63 4.57 3.72 -9.03
N VAL A 64 3.30 4.13 -9.12
CA VAL A 64 2.24 3.37 -9.79
C VAL A 64 1.42 4.30 -10.69
N PRO A 65 0.84 3.81 -11.80
CA PRO A 65 -0.13 4.57 -12.57
C PRO A 65 -1.33 4.99 -11.69
N ALA A 66 -1.74 6.27 -11.79
CA ALA A 66 -2.81 6.81 -10.95
C ALA A 66 -4.16 6.09 -11.13
N ASN A 67 -4.43 5.57 -12.33
CA ASN A 67 -5.65 4.81 -12.63
C ASN A 67 -5.81 3.54 -11.77
N LEU A 68 -4.73 3.02 -11.19
CA LEU A 68 -4.78 1.89 -10.25
C LEU A 68 -5.25 2.31 -8.84
N MET A 69 -5.28 3.60 -8.54
CA MET A 69 -5.64 4.18 -7.24
C MET A 69 -6.94 5.01 -7.27
N ASP A 70 -7.61 5.08 -8.42
CA ASP A 70 -8.75 6.00 -8.62
C ASP A 70 -10.01 5.61 -7.83
N LYS A 71 -10.22 4.32 -7.54
CA LYS A 71 -11.37 3.86 -6.73
C LYS A 71 -11.05 3.95 -5.24
N ARG A 72 -11.87 4.71 -4.50
CA ARG A 72 -11.68 4.99 -3.06
C ARG A 72 -11.91 3.80 -2.14
N GLU A 73 -12.74 2.85 -2.52
CA GLU A 73 -13.35 1.91 -1.55
C GLU A 73 -12.74 0.50 -1.57
N ASP A 74 -11.92 0.18 -2.58
CA ASP A 74 -11.50 -1.20 -2.86
C ASP A 74 -9.99 -1.39 -2.99
N LEU A 75 -9.17 -0.44 -2.54
CA LEU A 75 -7.73 -0.46 -2.78
C LEU A 75 -6.98 -1.27 -1.72
N GLN A 76 -6.43 -2.43 -2.10
CA GLN A 76 -5.54 -3.23 -1.27
C GLN A 76 -4.11 -3.13 -1.79
N VAL A 77 -3.12 -3.03 -0.89
CA VAL A 77 -1.71 -3.22 -1.26
C VAL A 77 -1.27 -4.58 -0.76
N LYS A 78 -0.74 -5.40 -1.66
CA LYS A 78 -0.03 -6.64 -1.31
C LYS A 78 1.46 -6.41 -1.35
N ILE A 79 2.14 -6.81 -0.29
CA ILE A 79 3.54 -6.53 -0.07
C ILE A 79 4.32 -7.83 -0.19
N TYR A 80 5.33 -7.82 -1.06
CA TYR A 80 6.16 -8.98 -1.36
C TYR A 80 7.62 -8.73 -0.98
N GLU A 81 8.18 -9.60 -0.15
CA GLU A 81 9.61 -9.63 0.15
C GLU A 81 10.23 -10.84 -0.58
N GLU A 82 11.11 -10.58 -1.55
CA GLU A 82 11.69 -11.64 -2.41
C GLU A 82 10.67 -12.61 -3.03
N GLY A 83 9.45 -12.14 -3.27
CA GLY A 83 8.35 -12.94 -3.83
C GLY A 83 7.49 -13.66 -2.79
N VAL A 84 7.79 -13.54 -1.50
CA VAL A 84 6.96 -14.02 -0.39
C VAL A 84 5.98 -12.92 0.02
N ASP A 85 4.69 -13.26 0.15
CA ASP A 85 3.67 -12.33 0.64
C ASP A 85 3.87 -12.07 2.14
N VAL A 86 4.16 -10.82 2.48
CA VAL A 86 4.37 -10.32 3.85
C VAL A 86 3.34 -9.26 4.21
N THR A 87 2.20 -9.22 3.50
CA THR A 87 1.15 -8.20 3.72
C THR A 87 0.64 -8.19 5.16
N ALA A 88 0.55 -9.36 5.80
CA ALA A 88 0.13 -9.48 7.20
C ALA A 88 1.18 -8.94 8.20
N ASP A 89 2.44 -8.87 7.80
CA ASP A 89 3.54 -8.35 8.64
C ASP A 89 3.67 -6.84 8.54
N ALA A 90 3.10 -6.23 7.50
CA ALA A 90 3.06 -4.77 7.37
C ALA A 90 1.99 -4.16 8.28
N ARG A 91 2.18 -2.88 8.60
CA ARG A 91 1.22 -2.08 9.37
C ARG A 91 0.81 -0.89 8.53
N TYR A 92 -0.50 -0.65 8.54
CA TYR A 92 -1.22 0.36 7.76
C TYR A 92 -1.36 0.04 6.25
N LEU A 93 -2.60 0.02 5.76
CA LEU A 93 -3.00 -0.22 4.36
C LEU A 93 -4.02 0.82 3.86
N GLY A 94 -3.97 2.03 4.43
CA GLY A 94 -4.92 3.10 4.10
C GLY A 94 -4.43 4.03 2.99
N ARG A 95 -5.36 4.69 2.31
CA ARG A 95 -5.06 5.84 1.45
C ARG A 95 -4.92 7.10 2.31
N VAL A 96 -3.86 7.86 2.08
CA VAL A 96 -3.66 9.18 2.66
C VAL A 96 -4.00 10.24 1.61
N GLU A 97 -4.81 11.21 2.02
CA GLU A 97 -5.03 12.47 1.31
C GLU A 97 -4.48 13.58 2.22
N THR A 98 -3.40 14.22 1.80
CA THR A 98 -2.81 15.36 2.53
C THR A 98 -2.73 16.58 1.62
N SER A 99 -2.81 17.77 2.20
CA SER A 99 -2.59 19.03 1.51
C SER A 99 -1.31 19.68 2.03
N ASN A 100 -0.41 20.07 1.13
CA ASN A 100 0.65 20.99 1.52
C ASN A 100 0.04 22.38 1.65
N THR A 101 0.05 22.91 2.87
CA THR A 101 -0.51 24.21 3.26
C THR A 101 0.09 25.39 2.51
N ILE A 102 1.32 25.25 1.98
CA ILE A 102 2.04 26.33 1.28
C ILE A 102 1.56 26.48 -0.17
N ASN A 103 1.22 25.38 -0.84
CA ASN A 103 0.91 25.38 -2.29
C ASN A 103 -0.51 24.89 -2.63
N ALA A 104 -1.35 24.62 -1.62
CA ALA A 104 -2.70 24.05 -1.76
C ALA A 104 -2.78 22.76 -2.63
N LYS A 105 -1.63 22.10 -2.87
CA LYS A 105 -1.55 20.86 -3.63
C LYS A 105 -2.02 19.70 -2.75
N ARG A 106 -2.98 18.93 -3.27
CA ARG A 106 -3.43 17.68 -2.65
C ARG A 106 -2.59 16.52 -3.17
N TYR A 107 -2.00 15.78 -2.25
CA TYR A 107 -1.27 14.56 -2.53
C TYR A 107 -2.12 13.36 -2.13
N TYR A 108 -2.16 12.39 -3.02
CA TYR A 108 -2.80 11.10 -2.81
C TYR A 108 -1.71 10.05 -2.80
N TYR A 109 -1.61 9.26 -1.74
CA TYR A 109 -0.65 8.17 -1.68
C TYR A 109 -1.15 7.08 -0.72
N ILE A 110 -0.47 5.95 -0.72
CA ILE A 110 -0.53 4.97 0.38
C ILE A 110 0.84 4.99 1.04
N HIS A 111 0.90 4.94 2.36
CA HIS A 111 2.13 4.59 3.05
C HIS A 111 1.91 3.32 3.84
N PHE A 112 2.95 2.59 4.22
CA PHE A 112 2.85 1.44 5.12
C PHE A 112 4.18 1.27 5.85
N LEU A 113 4.15 0.61 7.00
CA LEU A 113 5.31 0.34 7.84
C LEU A 113 5.63 -1.16 7.77
N ILE A 114 6.89 -1.50 7.50
CA ILE A 114 7.41 -2.82 7.86
C ILE A 114 8.05 -2.70 9.23
N PRO A 115 7.48 -3.33 10.26
CA PRO A 115 7.96 -3.20 11.62
C PRO A 115 9.27 -3.96 11.84
N THR A 116 9.93 -3.66 12.96
CA THR A 116 11.11 -4.41 13.39
C THR A 116 10.75 -5.84 13.76
N ASP A 117 11.72 -6.76 13.77
CA ASP A 117 11.46 -8.17 14.11
C ASP A 117 10.87 -8.35 15.53
N ARG A 118 11.16 -7.42 16.45
CA ARG A 118 10.58 -7.41 17.80
C ARG A 118 9.12 -7.00 17.81
N GLU A 119 8.73 -6.11 16.89
CA GLU A 119 7.38 -5.58 16.77
C GLU A 119 6.47 -6.45 15.89
N LYS A 120 7.02 -7.32 15.03
CA LYS A 120 6.23 -8.26 14.20
C LYS A 120 5.32 -9.18 15.03
N GLY A 121 5.74 -9.54 16.24
CA GLY A 121 4.95 -10.35 17.17
C GLY A 121 3.77 -9.62 17.80
N ILE A 122 3.68 -8.29 17.65
CA ILE A 122 2.58 -7.49 18.18
C ILE A 122 1.41 -7.57 17.18
N ALA A 123 0.26 -8.07 17.64
CA ALA A 123 -0.92 -8.22 16.80
C ALA A 123 -1.37 -6.86 16.22
N ALA A 124 -1.93 -6.88 15.02
CA ALA A 124 -2.20 -5.65 14.25
C ALA A 124 -3.28 -4.75 14.88
N ASP A 125 -4.13 -5.30 15.75
CA ASP A 125 -5.23 -4.65 16.47
C ASP A 125 -4.82 -4.11 17.86
N GLU A 126 -3.59 -4.38 18.28
CA GLU A 126 -3.05 -3.92 19.56
C GLU A 126 -3.07 -2.40 19.68
N ALA A 127 -3.41 -1.91 20.89
CA ALA A 127 -3.43 -0.49 21.21
C ALA A 127 -2.08 0.19 20.93
N TYR A 128 -0.98 -0.56 21.08
CA TYR A 128 0.38 -0.16 20.71
C TYR A 128 0.47 0.55 19.35
N TRP A 129 -0.15 0.00 18.30
CA TRP A 129 -0.08 0.56 16.96
C TRP A 129 -0.83 1.89 16.82
N ARG A 130 -1.86 2.11 17.65
CA ARG A 130 -2.70 3.31 17.65
C ARG A 130 -2.13 4.41 18.53
N GLU A 131 -1.55 4.06 19.67
CA GLU A 131 -1.06 5.01 20.69
C GLU A 131 0.36 5.54 20.41
N SER A 132 1.14 4.85 19.57
CA SER A 132 2.54 5.19 19.32
C SER A 132 2.78 6.29 18.26
N ASN A 133 1.74 7.04 17.86
CA ASN A 133 1.80 8.08 16.82
C ASN A 133 2.47 7.64 15.49
N TYR A 134 2.43 6.34 15.15
CA TYR A 134 3.09 5.81 13.95
C TYR A 134 2.69 6.56 12.67
N ARG A 135 1.40 6.89 12.54
CA ARG A 135 0.90 7.69 11.41
C ARG A 135 1.62 9.03 11.28
N GLU A 136 1.79 9.77 12.38
CA GLU A 136 2.47 11.06 12.38
C GLU A 136 3.95 10.91 11.97
N GLN A 137 4.62 9.85 12.42
CA GLN A 137 6.00 9.56 12.00
C GLN A 137 6.08 9.24 10.50
N GLY A 138 5.11 8.48 9.98
CA GLY A 138 4.98 8.19 8.55
C GLY A 138 4.74 9.44 7.71
N ASP A 139 3.93 10.38 8.21
CA ASP A 139 3.66 11.68 7.58
C ASP A 139 4.89 12.61 7.62
N LEU A 140 5.59 12.70 8.76
CA LEU A 140 6.83 13.48 8.88
C LEU A 140 7.93 12.99 7.91
N LYS A 141 8.08 11.67 7.77
CA LYS A 141 9.04 11.10 6.82
C LYS A 141 8.59 11.35 5.37
N PHE A 142 7.29 11.26 5.07
CA PHE A 142 6.76 11.63 3.75
C PHE A 142 7.11 13.08 3.40
N ASP A 143 6.84 14.02 4.30
CA ASP A 143 7.14 15.43 4.11
C ASP A 143 8.63 15.69 3.90
N SER A 144 9.49 14.99 4.61
CA SER A 144 10.94 15.05 4.42
C SER A 144 11.36 14.58 3.02
N LEU A 145 10.83 13.44 2.56
CA LEU A 145 11.10 12.92 1.22
C LEU A 145 10.57 13.85 0.12
N LEU A 146 9.41 14.47 0.33
CA LEU A 146 8.84 15.45 -0.58
C LEU A 146 9.69 16.73 -0.66
N LYS A 147 10.08 17.29 0.49
CA LYS A 147 10.93 18.51 0.57
C LYS A 147 12.32 18.30 -0.05
N THR A 148 12.87 17.10 0.07
CA THR A 148 14.20 16.75 -0.49
C THR A 148 14.13 16.31 -1.95
N GLY A 149 12.95 16.32 -2.59
CA GLY A 149 12.79 15.98 -4.00
C GLY A 149 12.93 14.48 -4.30
N LYS A 150 12.83 13.62 -3.28
CA LYS A 150 12.91 12.15 -3.43
C LYS A 150 11.58 11.51 -3.80
N ILE A 151 10.48 12.22 -3.51
CA ILE A 151 9.14 11.91 -4.04
C ILE A 151 8.79 12.95 -5.09
N ILE A 152 8.35 12.48 -6.25
CA ILE A 152 7.91 13.32 -7.36
C ILE A 152 6.47 12.97 -7.70
N PHE A 153 5.58 13.96 -7.65
CA PHE A 153 4.22 13.84 -8.18
C PHE A 153 4.19 14.43 -9.58
N LYS A 154 3.77 13.62 -10.56
CA LYS A 154 3.53 14.02 -11.94
C LYS A 154 2.08 13.74 -12.31
#